data_AF-A0A9X3UGC9-F1
#
_entry.id   AF-A0A9X3UGC9-F1
#
_cell.length_a   1.000
_cell.length_b   1.000
_cell.length_c   1.000
_cell.angle_alpha   90.00
_cell.angle_beta   90.00
_cell.angle_gamma   90.00
#
_symmetry.space_group_name_H-M   'P 1'
#
loop_
_entity.id
_entity.type
_entity.pdbx_description
1 polymer ?
#
loop_
_entity_poly.entity_id
_entity_poly.type
_entity_poly.pdbx_seq_one_letter_code
_entity_poly.pdbx_strand_id
1 'polypeptide(L)'
;MTIVTTVEELEAIYGTAGAASLAKVAHHITDEYARIIEASPFCALATVGPEGLDCSPRGDMRGFVHIRDEKNLLLPDRRGNNRIDSLRNIVRDPRVALMFLVPGSGNALRINGRAVISTDQTLCDGFAVNGKAPRSVMVIEVGEVYFQCARAIARSQLWNPDNHVHAEGLPTPGEILSELSKGQVGGKSYDEAWPARAEKTMW
;
A
#
# COMPACT_ATOMS: atom_id res chain seq x y z
N MET A 1 -1.27 1.65 -34.55
CA MET A 1 -0.81 2.05 -33.21
C MET A 1 0.66 2.37 -33.32
N THR A 2 1.10 3.55 -32.90
CA THR A 2 2.53 3.91 -32.83
C THR A 2 3.01 3.62 -31.42
N ILE A 3 4.15 2.93 -31.28
CA ILE A 3 4.68 2.43 -29.99
C ILE A 3 6.08 3.00 -29.80
N VAL A 4 6.33 3.63 -28.65
CA VAL A 4 7.66 4.07 -28.21
C VAL A 4 8.45 2.85 -27.74
N THR A 5 9.68 2.69 -28.23
CA THR A 5 10.54 1.52 -27.97
C THR A 5 11.87 1.87 -27.33
N THR A 6 12.25 3.15 -27.29
CA THR A 6 13.47 3.61 -26.62
C THR A 6 13.20 4.75 -25.63
N VAL A 7 14.18 4.99 -24.75
CA VAL A 7 14.11 6.09 -23.78
C VAL A 7 14.26 7.43 -24.50
N GLU A 8 15.08 7.51 -25.53
CA GLU A 8 15.30 8.73 -26.32
C GLU A 8 14.04 9.16 -27.07
N GLU A 9 13.30 8.20 -27.64
CA GLU A 9 11.99 8.45 -28.25
C GLU A 9 11.00 9.01 -27.22
N LEU A 10 11.04 8.48 -25.99
CA LEU A 10 10.21 8.98 -24.89
C LEU A 10 10.61 10.42 -24.52
N GLU A 11 11.89 10.67 -24.30
CA GLU A 11 12.43 11.99 -23.95
C GLU A 11 12.22 13.03 -25.06
N ALA A 12 12.15 12.63 -26.33
CA ALA A 12 11.81 13.55 -27.42
C ALA A 12 10.34 14.01 -27.37
N ILE A 13 9.44 13.21 -26.78
CA ILE A 13 8.02 13.54 -26.60
C ILE A 13 7.82 14.45 -25.39
N TYR A 14 8.60 14.25 -24.33
CA TYR A 14 8.46 14.96 -23.07
C TYR A 14 9.49 16.09 -22.92
N GLY A 15 9.15 17.12 -22.14
CA GLY A 15 10.13 18.12 -21.72
C GLY A 15 10.96 17.65 -20.51
N THR A 16 11.87 18.51 -20.06
CA THR A 16 12.57 18.28 -18.79
C THR A 16 11.65 18.54 -17.59
N ALA A 17 11.91 17.85 -16.48
CA ALA A 17 11.17 18.05 -15.24
C ALA A 17 11.44 19.46 -14.68
N GLY A 18 10.37 20.17 -14.28
CA GLY A 18 10.49 21.47 -13.63
C GLY A 18 11.15 21.38 -12.24
N ALA A 19 11.80 22.48 -11.81
CA ALA A 19 12.61 22.53 -10.59
C ALA A 19 11.89 22.01 -9.33
N ALA A 20 10.62 22.39 -9.12
CA ALA A 20 9.84 21.93 -7.97
C ALA A 20 9.60 20.40 -7.94
N SER A 21 9.51 19.77 -9.12
CA SER A 21 9.33 18.32 -9.23
C SER A 21 10.59 17.55 -8.83
N LEU A 22 11.76 18.15 -9.00
CA LEU A 22 13.05 17.59 -8.61
C LEU A 22 13.37 17.89 -7.15
N ALA A 23 13.17 19.14 -6.71
CA ALA A 23 13.52 19.59 -5.36
C ALA A 23 12.75 18.90 -4.23
N LYS A 24 11.56 18.36 -4.51
CA LYS A 24 10.73 17.64 -3.52
C LYS A 24 11.26 16.24 -3.16
N VAL A 25 12.29 15.73 -3.83
CA VAL A 25 12.81 14.38 -3.54
C VAL A 25 13.79 14.47 -2.38
N ALA A 26 13.42 13.88 -1.24
CA ALA A 26 14.29 13.73 -0.10
C ALA A 26 14.76 12.28 0.02
N HIS A 27 15.94 12.08 0.61
CA HIS A 27 16.50 10.75 0.88
C HIS A 27 16.34 10.31 2.33
N HIS A 28 15.55 11.04 3.12
CA HIS A 28 15.21 10.76 4.51
C HIS A 28 13.81 11.31 4.79
N ILE A 29 13.18 10.84 5.86
CA ILE A 29 11.89 11.30 6.31
C ILE A 29 12.09 12.66 7.00
N THR A 30 11.67 13.73 6.34
CA THR A 30 11.62 15.08 6.93
C THR A 30 10.40 15.22 7.84
N ASP A 31 10.36 16.25 8.68
CA ASP A 31 9.21 16.56 9.54
C ASP A 31 7.91 16.79 8.73
N GLU A 32 7.99 17.34 7.52
CA GLU A 32 6.85 17.49 6.63
C GLU A 32 6.31 16.15 6.13
N TYR A 33 7.20 15.22 5.77
CA TYR A 33 6.79 13.89 5.31
C TYR A 33 6.33 13.01 6.46
N ALA A 34 6.94 13.13 7.64
CA ALA A 34 6.51 12.44 8.85
C ALA A 34 5.03 12.71 9.15
N ARG A 35 4.61 13.98 9.12
CA ARG A 35 3.20 14.37 9.35
C ARG A 35 2.21 13.71 8.39
N ILE A 36 2.61 13.47 7.13
CA ILE A 36 1.76 12.80 6.15
C ILE A 36 1.68 11.30 6.44
N ILE A 37 2.81 10.66 6.78
CA ILE A 37 2.87 9.24 7.14
C ILE A 37 1.98 8.97 8.36
N GLU A 38 2.13 9.78 9.41
CA GLU A 38 1.37 9.69 10.66
C GLU A 38 -0.13 9.94 10.49
N ALA A 39 -0.51 10.79 9.55
CA ALA A 39 -1.92 11.07 9.24
C ALA A 39 -2.58 9.96 8.39
N SER A 40 -1.78 9.10 7.75
CA SER A 40 -2.30 8.15 6.77
C SER A 40 -2.89 6.89 7.42
N PRO A 41 -4.15 6.52 7.11
CA PRO A 41 -4.73 5.23 7.48
C PRO A 41 -4.51 4.16 6.40
N PHE A 42 -3.91 4.51 5.26
CA PHE A 42 -3.77 3.61 4.12
C PHE A 42 -2.46 3.82 3.35
N CYS A 43 -1.86 2.74 2.86
CA CYS A 43 -0.89 2.78 1.77
C CYS A 43 -1.01 1.57 0.84
N ALA A 44 -0.71 1.75 -0.44
CA ALA A 44 -0.43 0.63 -1.33
C ALA A 44 1.05 0.25 -1.22
N LEU A 45 1.35 -1.03 -1.02
CA LEU A 45 2.69 -1.59 -0.98
C LEU A 45 2.95 -2.37 -2.28
N ALA A 46 3.94 -1.91 -3.05
CA ALA A 46 4.47 -2.63 -4.20
C ALA A 46 5.75 -3.40 -3.85
N THR A 47 5.84 -4.63 -4.32
CA THR A 47 7.02 -5.51 -4.16
C THR A 47 7.33 -6.20 -5.49
N VAL A 48 8.53 -6.76 -5.62
CA VAL A 48 8.95 -7.49 -6.82
C VAL A 48 9.28 -8.95 -6.47
N GLY A 49 8.85 -9.87 -7.31
CA GLY A 49 9.17 -11.30 -7.20
C GLY A 49 9.48 -11.90 -8.58
N PRO A 50 9.94 -13.15 -8.64
CA PRO A 50 10.10 -13.87 -9.91
C PRO A 50 8.78 -14.04 -10.68
N GLU A 51 7.64 -13.93 -9.99
CA GLU A 51 6.30 -13.94 -10.58
C GLU A 51 5.89 -12.58 -11.19
N GLY A 52 6.71 -11.53 -10.99
CA GLY A 52 6.45 -10.17 -11.46
C GLY A 52 6.26 -9.16 -10.32
N LEU A 53 5.52 -8.09 -10.59
CA LEU A 53 5.19 -7.06 -9.60
C LEU A 53 3.93 -7.44 -8.84
N ASP A 54 3.95 -7.26 -7.52
CA ASP A 54 2.78 -7.34 -6.65
C ASP A 54 2.46 -5.96 -6.07
N CYS A 55 1.18 -5.64 -5.89
CA CYS A 55 0.73 -4.40 -5.27
C CYS A 55 -0.47 -4.68 -4.38
N SER A 56 -0.29 -4.52 -3.07
CA SER A 56 -1.29 -4.87 -2.07
C SER A 56 -1.69 -3.67 -1.20
N PRO A 57 -2.98 -3.52 -0.87
CA PRO A 57 -3.42 -2.51 0.08
C PRO A 57 -2.95 -2.86 1.50
N ARG A 58 -2.53 -1.84 2.24
CA ARG A 58 -2.23 -1.87 3.66
C ARG A 58 -3.02 -0.76 4.33
N GLY A 59 -3.68 -1.05 5.43
CA GLY A 59 -4.47 -0.05 6.14
C GLY A 59 -4.83 -0.50 7.54
N ASP A 60 -4.95 0.50 8.41
CA ASP A 60 -5.23 0.40 9.85
C ASP A 60 -5.49 1.84 10.35
N MET A 61 -5.52 2.08 11.67
CA MET A 61 -5.59 3.39 12.27
C MET A 61 -4.49 4.32 11.73
N ARG A 62 -4.75 5.63 11.73
CA ARG A 62 -3.75 6.63 11.30
C ARG A 62 -2.42 6.41 12.03
N GLY A 63 -1.31 6.42 11.29
CA GLY A 63 0.02 6.20 11.84
C GLY A 63 0.40 4.73 12.04
N PHE A 64 -0.29 3.80 11.39
CA PHE A 64 0.04 2.36 11.45
C PHE A 64 1.38 2.01 10.81
N VAL A 65 1.92 2.87 9.94
CA VAL A 65 3.32 2.83 9.54
C VAL A 65 4.08 3.72 10.50
N HIS A 66 4.90 3.10 11.34
CA HIS A 66 5.62 3.79 12.40
C HIS A 66 6.96 4.29 11.90
N ILE A 67 7.31 5.52 12.23
CA ILE A 67 8.64 6.07 11.96
C ILE A 67 9.55 5.66 13.10
N ARG A 68 10.56 4.83 12.82
CA ARG A 68 11.57 4.44 13.81
C ARG A 68 12.63 5.53 13.95
N ASP A 69 13.08 6.04 12.81
CA ASP A 69 14.08 7.10 12.67
C ASP A 69 13.95 7.73 11.27
N GLU A 70 14.80 8.70 10.95
CA GLU A 70 14.76 9.44 9.67
C GLU A 70 14.97 8.56 8.42
N LYS A 71 15.47 7.32 8.57
CA LYS A 71 15.71 6.38 7.48
C LYS A 71 14.86 5.13 7.55
N ASN A 72 14.18 4.84 8.65
CA ASN A 72 13.54 3.56 8.86
C ASN A 72 12.06 3.69 9.24
N LEU A 73 11.22 2.95 8.51
CA LEU A 73 9.82 2.74 8.84
C LEU A 73 9.60 1.31 9.35
N LEU A 74 8.56 1.15 10.15
CA LEU A 74 8.09 -0.14 10.67
C LEU A 74 6.64 -0.32 10.25
N LEU A 75 6.35 -1.41 9.53
CA LEU A 75 5.02 -1.80 9.14
C LEU A 75 4.67 -3.16 9.78
N PRO A 76 3.86 -3.16 10.85
CA PRO A 76 3.39 -4.39 11.48
C PRO A 76 2.53 -5.23 10.52
N ASP A 77 2.82 -6.54 10.39
CA ASP A 77 2.02 -7.43 9.56
C ASP A 77 0.71 -7.80 10.27
N ARG A 78 -0.36 -7.08 9.93
CA ARG A 78 -1.70 -7.34 10.44
C ARG A 78 -2.24 -8.66 9.90
N ARG A 79 -3.11 -9.29 10.70
CA ARG A 79 -3.71 -10.58 10.34
C ARG A 79 -4.46 -10.48 9.01
N GLY A 80 -4.09 -11.35 8.08
CA GLY A 80 -4.71 -11.44 6.75
C GLY A 80 -5.12 -12.86 6.38
N ASN A 81 -5.15 -13.12 5.07
CA ASN A 81 -5.54 -14.40 4.48
C ASN A 81 -4.40 -15.44 4.40
N ASN A 82 -3.23 -15.16 4.99
CA ASN A 82 -2.01 -15.97 4.91
C ASN A 82 -1.45 -16.20 3.49
N ARG A 83 -1.88 -15.44 2.48
CA ARG A 83 -1.30 -15.55 1.13
C ARG A 83 0.17 -15.11 1.11
N ILE A 84 0.54 -14.10 1.90
CA ILE A 84 1.92 -13.64 2.20
C ILE A 84 2.83 -13.35 0.99
N ASP A 85 2.27 -13.06 -0.19
CA ASP A 85 3.06 -12.84 -1.42
C ASP A 85 4.08 -11.70 -1.25
N SER A 86 3.66 -10.54 -0.76
CA SER A 86 4.58 -9.41 -0.54
C SER A 86 5.71 -9.74 0.44
N LEU A 87 5.46 -10.58 1.46
CA LEU A 87 6.50 -11.01 2.41
C LEU A 87 7.50 -11.98 1.73
N ARG A 88 7.00 -12.93 0.93
CA ARG A 88 7.85 -13.84 0.14
C ARG A 88 8.70 -13.07 -0.85
N ASN A 89 8.12 -12.07 -1.50
CA ASN A 89 8.81 -11.17 -2.41
C ASN A 89 9.96 -10.46 -1.69
N ILE A 90 9.69 -9.82 -0.55
CA ILE A 90 10.73 -9.11 0.24
C ILE A 90 11.90 -10.00 0.64
N VAL A 91 11.63 -11.26 1.02
CA VAL A 91 12.69 -12.23 1.36
C VAL A 91 13.57 -12.56 0.15
N ARG A 92 13.00 -12.56 -1.07
CA ARG A 92 13.71 -12.88 -2.33
C ARG A 92 14.36 -11.65 -2.97
N ASP A 93 13.70 -10.49 -2.89
CA ASP A 93 14.14 -9.20 -3.41
C ASP A 93 13.63 -8.10 -2.46
N PRO A 94 14.54 -7.35 -1.80
CA PRO A 94 14.15 -6.42 -0.75
C PRO A 94 13.51 -5.14 -1.29
N ARG A 95 13.46 -4.89 -2.61
CA ARG A 95 12.95 -3.63 -3.17
C ARG A 95 11.45 -3.48 -2.91
N VAL A 96 11.07 -2.35 -2.33
CA VAL A 96 9.68 -1.99 -2.06
C VAL A 96 9.38 -0.55 -2.49
N ALA A 97 8.10 -0.30 -2.80
CA ALA A 97 7.59 1.06 -2.92
C ALA A 97 6.25 1.19 -2.18
N LEU A 98 6.04 2.32 -1.52
CA LEU A 98 4.82 2.64 -0.80
C LEU A 98 4.18 3.88 -1.41
N MET A 99 2.85 3.87 -1.51
CA MET A 99 2.06 5.05 -1.86
C MET A 99 1.00 5.27 -0.80
N PHE A 100 1.15 6.33 0.00
CA PHE A 100 0.20 6.71 1.04
C PHE A 100 -0.91 7.58 0.46
N LEU A 101 -2.14 7.30 0.89
CA LEU A 101 -3.32 8.08 0.57
C LEU A 101 -4.00 8.50 1.87
N VAL A 102 -4.17 9.80 2.06
CA VAL A 102 -4.86 10.36 3.21
C VAL A 102 -6.24 10.82 2.74
N PRO A 103 -7.35 10.23 3.22
CA PRO A 103 -8.69 10.69 2.87
C PRO A 103 -8.85 12.20 3.09
N GLY A 104 -9.36 12.90 2.08
CA GLY A 104 -9.50 14.37 2.09
C GLY A 104 -8.25 15.15 1.68
N SER A 105 -7.07 14.53 1.61
CA SER A 105 -5.87 15.16 1.04
C SER A 105 -5.86 15.02 -0.47
N GLY A 106 -5.60 16.13 -1.17
CA GLY A 106 -5.40 16.12 -2.61
C GLY A 106 -4.10 15.44 -3.05
N ASN A 107 -3.09 15.34 -2.19
CA ASN A 107 -1.77 14.78 -2.54
C ASN A 107 -1.59 13.36 -2.00
N ALA A 108 -0.80 12.57 -2.72
CA ALA A 108 -0.27 11.29 -2.25
C ALA A 108 1.20 11.42 -1.85
N LEU A 109 1.69 10.54 -0.97
CA LEU A 109 3.11 10.43 -0.64
C LEU A 109 3.68 9.14 -1.23
N ARG A 110 4.88 9.20 -1.81
CA ARG A 110 5.61 8.03 -2.31
C ARG A 110 6.88 7.81 -1.52
N ILE A 111 7.18 6.55 -1.27
CA ILE A 111 8.44 6.09 -0.68
C ILE A 111 8.97 4.96 -1.53
N ASN A 112 10.24 5.03 -1.93
CA ASN A 112 10.97 3.92 -2.54
C ASN A 112 12.08 3.49 -1.57
N GLY A 113 12.27 2.18 -1.39
CA GLY A 113 13.20 1.69 -0.39
C GLY A 113 13.51 0.22 -0.48
N ARG A 114 14.10 -0.29 0.61
CA ARG A 114 14.42 -1.70 0.80
C ARG A 114 13.80 -2.19 2.10
N ALA A 115 13.26 -3.40 2.12
CA ALA A 115 12.64 -3.97 3.30
C ALA A 115 13.29 -5.29 3.72
N VAL A 116 13.18 -5.58 5.01
CA VAL A 116 13.42 -6.91 5.60
C VAL A 116 12.27 -7.27 6.52
N ILE A 117 12.09 -8.57 6.77
CA ILE A 117 11.07 -9.07 7.69
C ILE A 117 11.72 -9.40 9.03
N SER A 118 11.31 -8.70 10.08
CA SER A 118 11.73 -8.98 11.46
C SER A 118 10.69 -9.81 12.18
N THR A 119 11.14 -10.85 12.89
CA THR A 119 10.32 -11.63 13.83
C THR A 119 10.82 -11.44 15.26
N ASP A 120 11.53 -10.35 15.54
CA ASP A 120 11.97 -10.02 16.90
C ASP A 120 10.75 -9.88 17.82
N GLN A 121 10.73 -10.65 18.91
CA GLN A 121 9.56 -10.76 19.77
C GLN A 121 9.26 -9.43 20.46
N THR A 122 10.29 -8.72 20.93
CA THR A 122 10.13 -7.41 21.60
C THR A 122 9.50 -6.39 20.65
N LEU A 123 9.98 -6.36 19.40
CA LEU A 123 9.43 -5.50 18.36
C LEU A 123 7.97 -5.86 18.04
N CYS A 124 7.66 -7.15 17.87
CA CYS A 124 6.31 -7.60 17.56
C CYS A 124 5.34 -7.29 18.72
N ASP A 125 5.73 -7.57 19.96
CA ASP A 125 4.91 -7.31 21.15
C ASP A 125 4.59 -5.81 21.30
N GLY A 126 5.51 -4.93 20.89
CA GLY A 126 5.29 -3.48 20.86
C GLY A 126 4.15 -3.02 19.94
N PHE A 127 3.70 -3.86 18.99
CA PHE A 127 2.63 -3.55 18.05
C PHE A 127 1.34 -4.35 18.28
N ALA A 128 1.18 -4.94 19.46
CA ALA A 128 0.01 -5.73 19.79
C ALA A 128 -1.28 -4.89 19.79
N VAL A 129 -2.35 -5.43 19.19
CA VAL A 129 -3.71 -4.85 19.23
C VAL A 129 -4.64 -5.87 19.88
N ASN A 130 -5.43 -5.44 20.87
CA ASN A 130 -6.30 -6.32 21.64
C ASN A 130 -5.57 -7.57 22.20
N GLY A 131 -4.32 -7.37 22.66
CA GLY A 131 -3.47 -8.44 23.19
C GLY A 131 -2.88 -9.38 22.15
N LYS A 132 -3.00 -9.09 20.85
CA LYS A 132 -2.44 -9.91 19.76
C LYS A 132 -1.31 -9.19 19.05
N ALA A 133 -0.09 -9.69 19.20
CA ALA A 133 1.06 -9.21 18.45
C ALA A 133 0.98 -9.65 16.97
N PRO A 134 1.45 -8.82 16.01
CA PRO A 134 1.73 -9.30 14.66
C PRO A 134 2.77 -10.42 14.69
N ARG A 135 2.76 -11.29 13.67
CA ARG A 135 3.77 -12.36 13.54
C ARG A 135 5.13 -11.87 13.08
N SER A 136 5.15 -10.71 12.43
CA SER A 136 6.36 -10.08 11.93
C SER A 136 6.15 -8.58 11.74
N VAL A 137 7.25 -7.85 11.66
CA VAL A 137 7.27 -6.42 11.33
C VAL A 137 8.18 -6.23 10.13
N MET A 138 7.66 -5.58 9.10
CA MET A 138 8.46 -5.16 7.97
C MET A 138 9.26 -3.92 8.35
N VAL A 139 10.58 -4.02 8.30
CA VAL A 139 11.49 -2.89 8.53
C VAL A 139 11.91 -2.36 7.18
N ILE A 140 11.59 -1.08 6.90
CA ILE A 140 11.75 -0.47 5.59
C ILE A 140 12.77 0.66 5.69
N GLU A 141 13.91 0.48 5.05
CA GLU A 141 14.90 1.52 4.82
C GLU A 141 14.44 2.42 3.66
N VAL A 142 14.29 3.71 3.94
CA VAL A 142 13.88 4.75 2.99
C VAL A 142 15.07 5.16 2.12
N GLY A 143 14.95 4.93 0.81
CA GLY A 143 15.88 5.46 -0.18
C GLY A 143 15.47 6.84 -0.67
N GLU A 144 14.18 7.01 -0.98
CA GLU A 144 13.60 8.27 -1.44
C GLU A 144 12.18 8.44 -0.91
N VAL A 145 11.81 9.67 -0.59
CA VAL A 145 10.46 10.09 -0.21
C VAL A 145 10.11 11.40 -0.89
N TYR A 146 8.90 11.47 -1.45
CA TYR A 146 8.39 12.68 -2.11
C TYR A 146 6.87 12.63 -2.26
N PHE A 147 6.23 13.81 -2.25
CA PHE A 147 4.80 13.88 -2.58
C PHE A 147 4.57 13.75 -4.10
N GLN A 148 3.48 13.12 -4.49
CA GLN A 148 3.00 13.08 -5.87
C GLN A 148 1.91 14.14 -6.08
N CYS A 149 1.88 14.76 -7.27
CA CYS A 149 0.96 15.86 -7.55
C CYS A 149 -0.52 15.45 -7.42
N ALA A 150 -1.36 16.38 -6.96
CA ALA A 150 -2.77 16.15 -6.69
C ALA A 150 -3.66 15.81 -7.89
N ARG A 151 -3.15 15.94 -9.12
CA ARG A 151 -3.98 15.90 -10.33
C ARG A 151 -4.73 14.58 -10.52
N ALA A 152 -4.16 13.45 -10.10
CA ALA A 152 -4.85 12.15 -10.21
C ALA A 152 -6.08 12.11 -9.29
N ILE A 153 -5.87 12.38 -8.00
CA ILE A 153 -6.91 12.41 -6.96
C ILE A 153 -7.99 13.45 -7.27
N ALA A 154 -7.59 14.64 -7.70
CA ALA A 154 -8.51 15.73 -8.03
C ALA A 154 -9.35 15.43 -9.27
N ARG A 155 -8.74 14.92 -10.36
CA ARG A 155 -9.48 14.59 -11.59
C ARG A 155 -10.43 13.43 -11.40
N SER A 156 -10.05 12.43 -10.60
CA SER A 156 -10.91 11.29 -10.31
C SER A 156 -11.99 11.60 -9.27
N GLN A 157 -11.96 12.78 -8.65
CA GLN A 157 -12.87 13.15 -7.56
C GLN A 157 -12.86 12.12 -6.42
N LEU A 158 -11.68 11.55 -6.11
CA LEU A 158 -11.55 10.35 -5.27
C LEU A 158 -12.19 10.49 -3.89
N TRP A 159 -12.19 11.70 -3.34
CA TRP A 159 -12.71 12.01 -2.01
C TRP A 159 -14.03 12.80 -2.03
N ASN A 160 -14.67 12.95 -3.20
CA ASN A 160 -15.93 13.65 -3.31
C ASN A 160 -17.09 12.67 -3.05
N PRO A 161 -17.80 12.77 -1.91
CA PRO A 161 -18.87 11.84 -1.58
C PRO A 161 -20.03 11.86 -2.58
N ASP A 162 -20.27 12.99 -3.25
CA ASP A 162 -21.33 13.14 -4.26
C ASP A 162 -21.04 12.34 -5.53
N ASN A 163 -19.77 11.95 -5.74
CA ASN A 163 -19.31 11.19 -6.91
C ASN A 163 -18.90 9.76 -6.58
N HIS A 164 -19.17 9.26 -5.37
CA HIS A 164 -18.93 7.86 -5.05
C HIS A 164 -19.88 6.96 -5.85
N VAL A 165 -19.32 5.96 -6.54
CA VAL A 165 -20.13 4.97 -7.28
C VAL A 165 -20.80 4.00 -6.32
N HIS A 166 -22.06 3.64 -6.59
CA HIS A 166 -22.78 2.63 -5.83
C HIS A 166 -22.16 1.24 -6.06
N ALA A 167 -21.93 0.50 -4.98
CA ALA A 167 -21.34 -0.85 -5.06
C ALA A 167 -22.29 -1.92 -5.61
N GLU A 168 -23.59 -1.62 -5.74
CA GLU A 168 -24.67 -2.56 -6.10
C GLU A 168 -24.51 -3.22 -7.48
N GLY A 169 -23.69 -2.65 -8.36
CA GLY A 169 -23.37 -3.23 -9.69
C GLY A 169 -21.98 -3.88 -9.80
N LEU A 170 -21.20 -3.90 -8.71
CA LEU A 170 -19.88 -4.52 -8.69
C LEU A 170 -20.00 -6.00 -8.29
N PRO A 171 -19.21 -6.91 -8.90
CA PRO A 171 -19.24 -8.31 -8.52
C PRO A 171 -18.74 -8.49 -7.08
N THR A 172 -19.44 -9.30 -6.30
CA THR A 172 -19.02 -9.62 -4.94
C THR A 172 -17.83 -10.60 -4.94
N PRO A 173 -17.04 -10.66 -3.86
CA PRO A 173 -16.04 -11.71 -3.72
C PRO A 173 -16.63 -13.12 -3.83
N GLY A 174 -17.82 -13.36 -3.27
CA GLY A 174 -18.53 -14.63 -3.41
C GLY A 174 -18.85 -14.98 -4.86
N GLU A 175 -19.39 -14.04 -5.64
CA GLU A 175 -19.68 -14.24 -7.07
C GLU A 175 -18.40 -14.58 -7.86
N ILE A 176 -17.34 -13.79 -7.68
CA ILE A 176 -16.05 -14.01 -8.34
C ILE A 176 -15.49 -15.40 -7.99
N LEU A 177 -15.49 -15.75 -6.70
CA LEU A 177 -14.98 -17.05 -6.24
C LEU A 177 -15.81 -18.20 -6.79
N SER A 178 -17.14 -18.06 -6.82
CA SER A 178 -18.04 -19.09 -7.35
C SER A 178 -17.75 -19.34 -8.83
N GLU A 179 -17.65 -18.28 -9.62
CA GLU A 179 -17.36 -18.39 -11.05
C GLU A 179 -15.98 -19.03 -11.30
N LEU A 180 -14.92 -18.48 -10.69
CA LEU A 180 -13.55 -18.94 -10.92
C LEU A 180 -13.29 -20.36 -10.41
N SER A 181 -14.01 -20.77 -9.36
CA SER A 181 -13.88 -22.12 -8.78
C SER A 181 -14.92 -23.10 -9.31
N LYS A 182 -15.79 -22.70 -10.24
CA LYS A 182 -16.92 -23.51 -10.74
C LYS A 182 -17.81 -24.02 -9.60
N GLY A 183 -18.12 -23.14 -8.65
CA GLY A 183 -18.99 -23.40 -7.51
C GLY A 183 -18.36 -24.15 -6.34
N GLN A 184 -17.05 -24.43 -6.37
CA GLN A 184 -16.37 -25.12 -5.26
C GLN A 184 -16.21 -24.25 -4.01
N VAL A 185 -16.01 -22.94 -4.19
CA VAL A 185 -15.90 -21.94 -3.12
C VAL A 185 -16.63 -20.65 -3.50
N GLY A 186 -16.98 -19.82 -2.51
CA GLY A 186 -17.65 -18.54 -2.76
C GLY A 186 -19.17 -18.63 -2.70
N GLY A 187 -19.84 -17.86 -3.56
CA GLY A 187 -21.29 -17.71 -3.63
C GLY A 187 -21.87 -16.86 -2.50
N LYS A 188 -23.20 -16.74 -2.51
CA LYS A 188 -23.97 -15.90 -1.57
C LYS A 188 -23.65 -16.20 -0.09
N SER A 189 -23.48 -17.47 0.27
CA SER A 189 -23.16 -17.86 1.65
C SER A 189 -21.78 -17.36 2.11
N TYR A 190 -20.83 -17.20 1.19
CA TYR A 190 -19.52 -16.60 1.49
C TYR A 190 -19.67 -15.12 1.86
N ASP A 191 -20.47 -14.38 1.09
CA ASP A 191 -20.68 -12.95 1.31
C ASP A 191 -21.50 -12.68 2.57
N GLU A 192 -22.57 -13.45 2.81
CA GLU A 192 -23.40 -13.33 4.01
C GLU A 192 -22.62 -13.63 5.29
N ALA A 193 -21.68 -14.58 5.24
CA ALA A 193 -20.83 -14.92 6.38
C ALA A 193 -19.66 -13.94 6.59
N TRP A 194 -19.34 -13.09 5.60
CA TRP A 194 -18.15 -12.26 5.64
C TRP A 194 -18.12 -11.24 6.78
N PRO A 195 -19.17 -10.45 7.05
CA PRO A 195 -19.11 -9.42 8.11
C PRO A 195 -18.75 -10.01 9.48
N ALA A 196 -19.43 -11.09 9.89
CA ALA A 196 -19.17 -11.76 11.17
C ALA A 196 -17.79 -12.44 11.22
N ARG A 197 -17.29 -12.95 10.08
CA ARG A 197 -15.92 -13.50 9.99
C ARG A 197 -14.88 -12.39 10.11
N ALA A 198 -15.06 -11.29 9.37
CA ALA A 198 -14.16 -10.15 9.35
C ALA A 198 -13.98 -9.56 10.76
N GLU A 199 -15.09 -9.35 11.49
CA GLU A 199 -15.05 -8.87 12.88
C GLU A 199 -14.19 -9.77 13.80
N LYS A 200 -14.31 -11.09 13.67
CA LYS A 200 -13.54 -12.07 14.47
C LYS A 200 -12.07 -12.18 14.07
N THR A 201 -11.71 -11.79 12.83
CA THR A 201 -10.38 -12.01 12.26
C THR A 201 -9.64 -10.75 11.83
N MET A 202 -10.17 -9.57 12.14
CA MET A 202 -9.58 -8.27 11.76
C MET A 202 -8.20 -8.03 12.42
N TRP A 203 -8.04 -8.50 13.66
CA TRP A 203 -6.84 -8.33 14.49
C TRP A 203 -6.20 -9.68 14.83
#